data_AF-A0A969BCA1-F1
#
_entry.id   AF-A0A969BCA1-F1
#
_cell.length_a   1.000
_cell.length_b   1.000
_cell.length_c   1.000
_cell.angle_alpha   90.00
_cell.angle_beta   90.00
_cell.angle_gamma   90.00
#
_symmetry.space_group_name_H-M   'P 1'
#
loop_
_entity.id
_entity.type
_entity.pdbx_description
1 polymer ?
#
loop_
_entity_poly.entity_id
_entity_poly.type
_entity_poly.pdbx_seq_one_letter_code
_entity_poly.pdbx_strand_id
1 'polypeptide(L)'
;MSQMLGLDNKELAMVNAIEALNEATEEGFVSNLSQANGRKAWDRSQPPVGGMMCWEIYQKHPEKWFLEEVYPKLLQWNQWWLKARLNGNLLSWGSHKSKNPFKDWNYNSRQAASLETGIDDSPMYLDVAFDKEKGMLEMHDVGLNATFYWRLQGPGQHGRCAW
;
A
#
# COMPACT_ATOMS: atom_id res chain seq x y z
N MET A 1 -8.09 -6.13 -7.82
CA MET A 1 -9.32 -6.50 -8.58
C MET A 1 -10.02 -5.31 -9.23
N SER A 2 -10.01 -4.11 -8.63
CA SER A 2 -10.78 -2.94 -9.07
C SER A 2 -10.47 -2.46 -10.51
N GLN A 3 -9.21 -2.52 -10.96
CA GLN A 3 -8.83 -2.11 -12.32
C GLN A 3 -9.42 -3.02 -13.40
N MET A 4 -9.43 -4.35 -13.19
CA MET A 4 -10.02 -5.29 -14.17
C MET A 4 -11.52 -5.06 -14.31
N LEU A 5 -12.21 -4.78 -13.21
CA LEU A 5 -13.62 -4.41 -13.23
C LEU A 5 -13.87 -3.14 -14.04
N GLY A 6 -12.93 -2.21 -14.07
CA GLY A 6 -13.01 -1.00 -14.89
C GLY A 6 -13.12 -1.29 -16.38
N LEU A 7 -12.81 -2.51 -16.83
CA LEU A 7 -12.99 -2.94 -18.21
C LEU A 7 -14.47 -3.08 -18.60
N ASP A 8 -15.27 -3.65 -17.69
CA ASP A 8 -16.62 -4.14 -17.99
C ASP A 8 -17.71 -3.45 -17.15
N ASN A 9 -17.37 -2.90 -15.98
CA ASN A 9 -18.32 -2.29 -15.04
C ASN A 9 -17.70 -1.12 -14.26
N LYS A 10 -18.06 0.11 -14.67
CA LYS A 10 -17.59 1.37 -14.08
C LYS A 10 -17.94 1.46 -12.59
N GLU A 11 -19.21 1.28 -12.24
CA GLU A 11 -19.66 1.49 -10.85
C GLU A 11 -18.97 0.52 -9.90
N LEU A 12 -18.88 -0.76 -10.28
CA LEU A 12 -18.25 -1.78 -9.46
C LEU A 12 -16.74 -1.55 -9.31
N ALA A 13 -16.06 -1.04 -10.33
CA ALA A 13 -14.66 -0.66 -10.25
C ALA A 13 -14.41 0.47 -9.23
N MET A 14 -15.22 1.54 -9.29
CA MET A 14 -15.12 2.69 -8.39
C MET A 14 -15.46 2.31 -6.96
N VAL A 15 -16.56 1.60 -6.74
CA VAL A 15 -16.97 1.14 -5.40
C VAL A 15 -15.90 0.22 -4.80
N ASN A 16 -15.35 -0.73 -5.57
CA ASN A 16 -14.30 -1.61 -5.07
C ASN A 16 -13.04 -0.83 -4.62
N ALA A 17 -12.64 0.19 -5.39
CA ALA A 17 -11.51 1.05 -5.02
C ALA A 17 -11.80 1.87 -3.75
N ILE A 18 -13.00 2.45 -3.64
CA ILE A 18 -13.44 3.22 -2.47
C ILE A 18 -13.48 2.33 -1.23
N GLU A 19 -14.08 1.14 -1.32
CA GLU A 19 -14.18 0.22 -0.18
C GLU A 19 -12.81 -0.30 0.26
N ALA A 20 -11.91 -0.61 -0.67
CA ALA A 20 -10.53 -0.97 -0.31
C ALA A 20 -9.82 0.15 0.49
N LEU A 21 -10.08 1.42 0.17
CA LEU A 21 -9.55 2.56 0.90
C LEU A 21 -10.31 2.83 2.22
N ASN A 22 -11.61 2.51 2.30
CA ASN A 22 -12.37 2.53 3.54
C ASN A 22 -11.86 1.52 4.57
N GLU A 23 -11.24 0.44 4.08
CA GLU A 23 -10.60 -0.56 4.93
C GLU A 23 -9.25 -0.14 5.52
N ALA A 24 -8.81 1.11 5.29
CA ALA A 24 -7.63 1.65 5.95
C ALA A 24 -7.68 1.53 7.47
N THR A 25 -6.51 1.36 8.08
CA THR A 25 -6.34 1.33 9.52
C THR A 25 -6.44 2.74 10.11
N GLU A 26 -6.55 2.83 11.44
CA GLU A 26 -6.46 4.11 12.16
C GLU A 26 -5.12 4.83 11.96
N GLU A 27 -4.05 4.10 11.60
CA GLU A 27 -2.76 4.67 11.23
C GLU A 27 -2.74 5.27 9.81
N GLY A 28 -3.80 5.05 9.03
CA GLY A 28 -4.00 5.67 7.74
C GLY A 28 -3.44 4.90 6.55
N PHE A 29 -3.22 3.57 6.68
CA PHE A 29 -2.76 2.72 5.58
C PHE A 29 -3.76 1.61 5.26
N VAL A 30 -3.80 1.17 4.00
CA VAL A 30 -4.61 0.02 3.59
C VAL A 30 -3.94 -1.27 4.05
N SER A 31 -4.64 -2.05 4.86
CA SER A 31 -4.10 -3.27 5.47
C SER A 31 -3.88 -4.38 4.44
N ASN A 32 -2.86 -5.23 4.67
CA ASN A 32 -2.64 -6.46 3.90
C ASN A 32 -3.85 -7.40 3.90
N LEU A 33 -4.63 -7.35 4.98
CA LEU A 33 -5.76 -8.22 5.23
C LEU A 33 -6.85 -7.37 5.87
N SER A 34 -8.07 -7.41 5.34
CA SER A 34 -9.26 -6.98 6.06
C SER A 34 -10.37 -8.02 5.90
N GLN A 35 -11.02 -8.38 7.01
CA GLN A 35 -12.08 -9.39 7.05
C GLN A 35 -13.32 -8.86 7.75
N ALA A 36 -14.48 -9.41 7.38
CA ALA A 36 -15.80 -8.98 7.87
C ALA A 36 -15.98 -9.10 9.40
N ASN A 37 -15.15 -9.89 10.09
CA ASN A 37 -15.14 -10.00 11.55
C ASN A 37 -14.31 -8.89 12.25
N GLY A 38 -13.86 -7.88 11.50
CA GLY A 38 -13.03 -6.78 12.02
C GLY A 38 -11.54 -7.13 12.14
N ARG A 39 -11.12 -8.31 11.68
CA ARG A 39 -9.69 -8.67 11.64
C ARG A 39 -8.99 -7.88 10.54
N LYS A 40 -7.94 -7.16 10.93
CA LYS A 40 -7.01 -6.48 10.01
C LYS A 40 -5.57 -6.81 10.38
N ALA A 41 -4.68 -6.79 9.40
CA ALA A 41 -3.24 -6.73 9.66
C ALA A 41 -2.85 -5.30 10.04
N TRP A 42 -2.62 -5.05 11.32
CA TRP A 42 -2.36 -3.70 11.83
C TRP A 42 -0.90 -3.26 11.71
N ASP A 43 -0.01 -4.16 11.32
CA ASP A 43 1.44 -3.98 11.24
C ASP A 43 1.98 -3.81 9.82
N ARG A 44 1.18 -4.12 8.80
CA ARG A 44 1.66 -4.22 7.41
C ARG A 44 0.58 -3.99 6.36
N SER A 45 1.03 -3.46 5.22
CA SER A 45 0.22 -3.10 4.06
C SER A 45 0.40 -4.11 2.90
N GLN A 46 0.21 -3.65 1.67
CA GLN A 46 0.55 -4.34 0.42
C GLN A 46 1.21 -3.34 -0.53
N PRO A 47 1.79 -3.79 -1.67
CA PRO A 47 2.45 -2.89 -2.60
C PRO A 47 1.60 -1.65 -2.93
N PRO A 48 2.17 -0.43 -2.90
CA PRO A 48 1.42 0.83 -2.93
C PRO A 48 0.89 1.21 -4.32
N VAL A 49 0.09 0.34 -4.93
CA VAL A 49 -0.45 0.52 -6.28
C VAL A 49 -1.82 1.19 -6.33
N GLY A 50 -2.43 1.49 -5.17
CA GLY A 50 -3.80 2.03 -5.11
C GLY A 50 -3.99 3.34 -5.88
N GLY A 51 -2.99 4.23 -5.86
CA GLY A 51 -3.03 5.48 -6.63
C GLY A 51 -3.02 5.24 -8.14
N MET A 52 -2.18 4.31 -8.61
CA MET A 52 -2.13 3.89 -10.01
C MET A 52 -3.45 3.27 -10.45
N MET A 53 -4.02 2.38 -9.62
CA MET A 53 -5.30 1.74 -9.91
C MET A 53 -6.44 2.77 -10.02
N CYS A 54 -6.52 3.74 -9.10
CA CYS A 54 -7.53 4.79 -9.16
C CYS A 54 -7.34 5.69 -10.39
N TRP A 55 -6.09 6.01 -10.75
CA TRP A 55 -5.78 6.78 -11.95
C TRP A 55 -6.23 6.07 -13.24
N GLU A 56 -5.94 4.78 -13.36
CA GLU A 56 -6.38 3.98 -14.51
C GLU A 56 -7.91 3.91 -14.63
N ILE A 57 -8.62 3.77 -13.50
CA ILE A 57 -10.09 3.81 -13.47
C ILE A 57 -10.58 5.18 -13.96
N TYR A 58 -9.99 6.28 -13.47
CA TYR A 58 -10.36 7.64 -13.86
C TYR A 58 -10.06 7.92 -15.35
N GLN A 59 -8.92 7.49 -15.87
CA GLN A 59 -8.56 7.66 -17.28
C GLN A 59 -9.58 6.98 -18.21
N LYS A 60 -10.11 5.84 -17.79
CA LYS A 60 -11.15 5.13 -18.53
C LYS A 60 -12.55 5.73 -18.32
N HIS A 61 -12.82 6.24 -17.12
CA HIS A 61 -14.11 6.78 -16.69
C HIS A 61 -13.88 8.10 -15.91
N PRO A 62 -13.81 9.26 -16.61
CA PRO A 62 -13.32 10.52 -16.04
C PRO A 62 -14.35 11.22 -15.13
N GLU A 63 -14.65 10.58 -14.02
CA GLU A 63 -15.57 11.05 -12.98
C GLU A 63 -14.80 11.83 -11.92
N LYS A 64 -14.94 13.17 -11.89
CA LYS A 64 -14.17 14.02 -10.97
C LYS A 64 -14.45 13.69 -9.49
N TRP A 65 -15.71 13.42 -9.16
CA TRP A 65 -16.13 13.07 -7.79
C TRP A 65 -15.38 11.84 -7.26
N PHE A 66 -15.03 10.89 -8.14
CA PHE A 66 -14.29 9.69 -7.74
C PHE A 66 -12.89 10.06 -7.24
N LEU A 67 -12.19 10.97 -7.92
CA LEU A 67 -10.89 11.47 -7.46
C LEU A 67 -11.00 12.23 -6.14
N GLU A 68 -12.02 13.07 -6.00
CA GLU A 68 -12.30 13.81 -4.76
C GLU A 68 -12.52 12.86 -3.57
N GLU A 69 -13.19 11.73 -3.80
CA GLU A 69 -13.44 10.69 -2.78
C GLU A 69 -12.18 9.92 -2.39
N VAL A 70 -11.38 9.45 -3.36
CA VAL A 70 -10.23 8.58 -3.06
C VAL A 70 -8.97 9.34 -2.63
N TYR A 71 -8.80 10.59 -3.06
CA TYR A 71 -7.56 11.35 -2.90
C TYR A 71 -7.11 11.52 -1.44
N PRO A 72 -7.97 11.91 -0.48
CA PRO A 72 -7.55 12.11 0.91
C PRO A 72 -6.97 10.83 1.54
N LYS A 73 -7.61 9.68 1.29
CA LYS A 73 -7.16 8.37 1.82
C LYS A 73 -5.87 7.92 1.15
N LEU A 74 -5.75 8.12 -0.17
CA LEU A 74 -4.50 7.85 -0.89
C LEU A 74 -3.35 8.72 -0.37
N LEU A 75 -3.59 9.99 -0.06
CA LEU A 75 -2.59 10.89 0.52
C LEU A 75 -2.14 10.44 1.90
N GLN A 76 -3.08 10.08 2.76
CA GLN A 76 -2.77 9.55 4.08
C GLN A 76 -1.91 8.29 4.00
N TRP A 77 -2.28 7.35 3.13
CA TRP A 77 -1.52 6.11 2.93
C TRP A 77 -0.09 6.38 2.40
N ASN A 78 0.09 7.40 1.56
CA ASN A 78 1.42 7.80 1.10
C ASN A 78 2.34 8.27 2.21
N GLN A 79 1.81 9.15 3.05
CA GLN A 79 2.55 9.74 4.15
C GLN A 79 2.91 8.66 5.17
N TRP A 80 2.04 7.65 5.33
CA TRP A 80 2.33 6.49 6.14
C TRP A 80 3.55 5.71 5.66
N TRP A 81 3.73 5.48 4.34
CA TRP A 81 4.92 4.78 3.83
C TRP A 81 6.22 5.48 4.23
N LEU A 82 6.29 6.80 4.10
CA LEU A 82 7.48 7.56 4.51
C LEU A 82 7.70 7.51 6.02
N LYS A 83 6.63 7.48 6.81
CA LYS A 83 6.73 7.42 8.27
C LYS A 83 7.14 6.03 8.77
N ALA A 84 6.61 4.98 8.17
CA ALA A 84 6.67 3.61 8.70
C ALA A 84 7.68 2.70 8.00
N ARG A 85 8.18 3.10 6.82
CA ARG A 85 9.00 2.24 5.95
C ARG A 85 10.28 2.91 5.44
N LEU A 86 10.55 4.15 5.83
CA LEU A 86 11.80 4.82 5.48
C LEU A 86 12.96 4.25 6.31
N ASN A 87 13.88 3.57 5.65
CA ASN A 87 15.12 3.04 6.22
C ASN A 87 16.29 3.81 5.61
N GLY A 88 16.89 4.74 6.35
CA GLY A 88 17.86 5.68 5.79
C GLY A 88 17.22 6.60 4.75
N ASN A 89 17.59 6.44 3.48
CA ASN A 89 17.14 7.30 2.38
C ASN A 89 16.10 6.64 1.46
N LEU A 90 15.83 5.35 1.63
CA LEU A 90 14.94 4.57 0.76
C LEU A 90 13.96 3.74 1.58
N LEU A 91 12.91 3.27 0.92
CA LEU A 91 11.91 2.44 1.56
C LEU A 91 12.35 0.98 1.66
N SER A 92 11.99 0.33 2.77
CA SER A 92 12.15 -1.11 3.00
C SER A 92 10.82 -1.72 3.40
N TRP A 93 10.56 -2.97 3.02
CA TRP A 93 9.37 -3.69 3.50
C TRP A 93 9.42 -3.94 5.01
N GLY A 94 8.27 -4.09 5.64
CA GLY A 94 8.22 -4.16 7.09
C GLY A 94 6.94 -4.73 7.70
N SER A 95 7.00 -4.81 9.02
CA SER A 95 5.97 -5.26 9.93
C SER A 95 6.27 -4.63 11.29
N HIS A 96 5.64 -3.49 11.58
CA HIS A 96 5.93 -2.73 12.80
C HIS A 96 5.11 -3.22 14.00
N LYS A 97 5.53 -2.86 15.21
CA LYS A 97 4.76 -3.20 16.41
C LYS A 97 3.44 -2.42 16.41
N SER A 98 2.31 -3.11 16.49
CA SER A 98 0.96 -2.55 16.46
C SER A 98 -0.03 -3.44 17.23
N LYS A 99 -1.32 -3.10 17.20
CA LYS A 99 -2.35 -3.90 17.89
C LYS A 99 -2.51 -5.28 17.23
N ASN A 100 -2.48 -6.36 17.99
CA ASN A 100 -2.69 -7.72 17.48
C ASN A 100 -3.81 -8.47 18.25
N PRO A 101 -5.07 -8.00 18.18
CA PRO A 101 -6.17 -8.55 18.98
C PRO A 101 -6.54 -9.99 18.59
N PHE A 102 -6.29 -10.38 17.33
CA PHE A 102 -6.57 -11.72 16.82
C PHE A 102 -5.38 -12.69 16.97
N LYS A 103 -4.27 -12.25 17.60
CA LYS A 103 -3.06 -13.06 17.83
C LYS A 103 -2.52 -13.68 16.54
N ASP A 104 -2.40 -12.87 15.49
CA ASP A 104 -1.79 -13.26 14.23
C ASP A 104 -0.39 -13.83 14.48
N TRP A 105 -0.15 -15.02 13.92
CA TRP A 105 1.12 -15.74 14.06
C TRP A 105 2.28 -14.97 13.41
N ASN A 106 2.04 -14.47 12.20
CA ASN A 106 2.98 -13.61 11.48
C ASN A 106 2.72 -12.17 11.92
N TYR A 107 3.55 -11.67 12.83
CA TYR A 107 3.50 -10.30 13.34
C TYR A 107 4.90 -9.86 13.80
N ASN A 108 5.29 -8.62 13.50
CA ASN A 108 6.60 -8.03 13.79
C ASN A 108 7.77 -9.01 13.56
N SER A 109 7.80 -9.60 12.35
CA SER A 109 8.74 -10.65 11.98
C SER A 109 9.14 -10.54 10.50
N ARG A 110 10.26 -11.18 10.14
CA ARG A 110 10.70 -11.29 8.73
C ARG A 110 9.60 -11.86 7.84
N GLN A 111 8.90 -12.90 8.30
CA GLN A 111 7.81 -13.50 7.52
C GLN A 111 6.67 -12.50 7.33
N ALA A 112 6.27 -11.77 8.37
CA ALA A 112 5.25 -10.74 8.25
C ALA A 112 5.66 -9.61 7.28
N ALA A 113 6.92 -9.18 7.30
CA ALA A 113 7.44 -8.23 6.33
C ALA A 113 7.44 -8.80 4.90
N SER A 114 7.69 -10.10 4.74
CA SER A 114 7.61 -10.78 3.44
C SER A 114 6.17 -10.77 2.90
N LEU A 115 5.16 -10.95 3.77
CA LEU A 115 3.73 -10.85 3.39
C LEU A 115 3.34 -9.45 2.87
N GLU A 116 4.07 -8.40 3.25
CA GLU A 116 3.82 -7.03 2.76
C GLU A 116 4.25 -6.87 1.30
N THR A 117 5.20 -7.69 0.83
CA THR A 117 5.78 -7.60 -0.52
C THR A 117 4.81 -8.08 -1.61
N GLY A 118 3.85 -8.96 -1.26
CA GLY A 118 2.99 -9.66 -2.22
C GLY A 118 3.68 -10.79 -3.00
N ILE A 119 4.95 -11.08 -2.71
CA ILE A 119 5.75 -12.18 -3.27
C ILE A 119 6.45 -12.94 -2.13
N ASP A 120 5.61 -13.47 -1.24
CA ASP A 120 5.92 -13.90 0.13
C ASP A 120 7.04 -14.96 0.26
N ASP A 121 7.18 -15.82 -0.75
CA ASP A 121 8.15 -16.91 -0.79
C ASP A 121 9.33 -16.64 -1.75
N SER A 122 9.51 -15.38 -2.16
CA SER A 122 10.58 -15.00 -3.07
C SER A 122 11.96 -15.27 -2.46
N PRO A 123 12.88 -15.92 -3.20
CA PRO A 123 14.23 -16.17 -2.71
C PRO A 123 15.02 -14.88 -2.43
N MET A 124 14.57 -13.74 -2.96
CA MET A 124 15.18 -12.43 -2.73
C MET A 124 15.19 -12.01 -1.24
N TYR A 125 14.28 -12.55 -0.42
CA TYR A 125 14.13 -12.14 0.98
C TYR A 125 14.57 -13.20 2.00
N LEU A 126 15.15 -14.33 1.56
CA LEU A 126 15.51 -15.44 2.44
C LEU A 126 16.59 -15.05 3.45
N ASP A 127 17.66 -14.40 2.98
CA ASP A 127 18.83 -14.06 3.77
C ASP A 127 18.82 -12.61 4.30
N VAL A 128 17.68 -11.92 4.18
CA VAL A 128 17.54 -10.52 4.59
C VAL A 128 17.22 -10.45 6.08
N ALA A 129 18.06 -9.74 6.83
CA ALA A 129 17.85 -9.51 8.26
C ALA A 129 16.60 -8.65 8.50
N PHE A 130 15.88 -8.93 9.59
CA PHE A 130 14.74 -8.14 10.04
C PHE A 130 15.10 -7.44 11.36
N ASP A 131 15.09 -6.12 11.36
CA ASP A 131 15.23 -5.31 12.57
C ASP A 131 13.87 -5.18 13.25
N LYS A 132 13.73 -5.82 14.42
CA LYS A 132 12.47 -5.83 15.19
C LYS A 132 12.12 -4.49 15.80
N GLU A 133 13.11 -3.64 16.09
CA GLU A 133 12.88 -2.33 16.68
C GLU A 133 12.43 -1.33 15.61
N LYS A 134 13.08 -1.35 14.44
CA LYS A 134 12.60 -0.60 13.27
C LYS A 134 11.30 -1.17 12.69
N GLY A 135 11.09 -2.48 12.82
CA GLY A 135 9.99 -3.20 12.19
C GLY A 135 10.16 -3.32 10.68
N MET A 136 11.40 -3.41 10.18
CA MET A 136 11.71 -3.39 8.74
C MET A 136 12.75 -4.44 8.38
N LEU A 137 12.73 -4.88 7.13
CA LEU A 137 13.85 -5.61 6.52
C LEU A 137 15.04 -4.66 6.33
N GLU A 138 16.25 -5.14 6.58
CA GLU A 138 17.50 -4.40 6.32
C GLU A 138 17.88 -4.50 4.83
N MET A 139 16.95 -4.12 3.96
CA MET A 139 17.08 -4.13 2.51
C MET A 139 16.19 -3.06 1.88
N HIS A 140 16.77 -2.21 1.04
CA HIS A 140 16.01 -1.31 0.18
C HIS A 140 15.47 -2.08 -1.03
N ASP A 141 14.15 -2.11 -1.20
CA ASP A 141 13.51 -2.86 -2.27
C ASP A 141 13.26 -1.97 -3.50
N VAL A 142 13.75 -2.40 -4.67
CA VAL A 142 13.61 -1.62 -5.91
C VAL A 142 12.14 -1.52 -6.35
N GLY A 143 11.33 -2.55 -6.15
CA GLY A 143 9.92 -2.57 -6.53
C GLY A 143 9.07 -1.63 -5.67
N LEU A 144 9.29 -1.65 -4.36
CA LEU A 144 8.66 -0.72 -3.41
C LEU A 144 9.00 0.72 -3.75
N ASN A 145 10.30 1.02 -3.92
CA ASN A 145 10.72 2.38 -4.21
C ASN A 145 10.16 2.84 -5.57
N ALA A 146 10.24 2.01 -6.63
CA ALA A 146 9.70 2.37 -7.94
C ALA A 146 8.19 2.64 -7.92
N THR A 147 7.39 1.78 -7.28
CA THR A 147 5.93 1.95 -7.18
C THR A 147 5.54 3.16 -6.31
N PHE A 148 6.29 3.43 -5.25
CA PHE A 148 6.11 4.62 -4.44
C PHE A 148 6.42 5.91 -5.22
N TYR A 149 7.53 5.93 -5.98
CA TYR A 149 7.95 7.11 -6.76
C TYR A 149 7.06 7.41 -7.97
N TRP A 150 6.47 6.40 -8.62
CA TRP A 150 5.54 6.61 -9.75
C TRP A 150 4.44 7.62 -9.40
N ARG A 151 4.00 7.64 -8.13
CA ARG A 151 3.02 8.59 -7.63
C ARG A 151 3.49 10.05 -7.64
N LEU A 152 4.78 10.32 -7.43
CA LEU A 152 5.33 11.67 -7.40
C LEU A 152 5.43 12.28 -8.80
N GLN A 153 5.44 11.44 -9.83
CA GLN A 153 5.57 11.84 -11.22
C GLN A 153 4.38 11.28 -12.00
N GLY A 154 3.24 11.97 -11.96
CA GLY A 154 2.11 11.65 -12.84
C GLY A 154 2.58 11.58 -14.31
N PRO A 155 1.93 10.78 -15.17
CA PRO A 155 2.39 10.47 -16.55
C PRO A 155 2.39 11.64 -17.56
N GLY A 156 2.49 12.89 -17.09
CA GLY A 156 2.61 14.10 -17.92
C GLY A 156 3.74 15.05 -17.53
N GLN A 157 4.60 14.72 -16.55
CA GLN A 157 5.63 15.66 -16.07
C GLN A 157 7.04 15.30 -16.53
N HIS A 158 7.32 15.52 -17.82
CA HIS A 158 8.59 16.15 -18.19
C HIS A 158 8.45 17.64 -17.87
N GLY A 159 8.68 18.00 -16.60
CA GLY A 159 8.73 19.37 -16.12
C GLY A 159 7.39 19.93 -15.65
N ARG A 160 7.14 19.81 -14.34
CA ARG A 160 6.64 20.87 -13.41
C ARG A 160 5.97 20.21 -12.20
N CYS A 161 6.75 19.95 -11.17
CA CYS A 161 6.22 19.66 -9.83
C CYS A 161 5.37 20.84 -9.35
N ALA A 162 4.09 20.59 -9.05
CA ALA A 162 3.24 21.19 -8.02
C ALA A 162 1.78 20.89 -8.38
N TRP A 163 1.11 20.09 -7.54
CA TRP A 163 -0.33 20.19 -7.35
C TRP A 163 -0.54 20.94 -6.04
#